data_AF-A0A855IJW5-F1
#
_entry.id   AF-A0A855IJW5-F1
#
_cell.length_a   1.000
_cell.length_b   1.000
_cell.length_c   1.000
_cell.angle_alpha   90.00
_cell.angle_beta   90.00
_cell.angle_gamma   90.00
#
_symmetry.space_group_name_H-M   'P 1'
#
loop_
_entity.id
_entity.type
_entity.pdbx_description
1 polymer ?
#
loop_
_entity_poly.entity_id
_entity_poly.type
_entity_poly.pdbx_seq_one_letter_code
_entity_poly.pdbx_strand_id
1 'polypeptide(L)'
;MTDHDSSNSEEPSFDTNEDMYSESQCYDGDGQEYSVIKERTWSQRVKASISDLGFGVFLISFALFILYANEHRSDHREKVLKQGEKAAISIASDQRDWNNNQKLVHTYGLATTKDTLVDPEFGIKAVGIHLKRRVQVYQWKESRRTYMQKLSDGTEKEVTTYTYRKVWSERLRDSTVFKQKQYRNPESVAFKTTIYNAENMRFGGFEFPYELSRMMSRYVGIKADSDLLVGEQVYGHVTKDKQGYYIGSDPDAPNIGDMKVTFHIVEPAVVSIVAQQIEDGFRAWNTKNGPLSLLQYGVKTKDEMFEKAHRENTFATWALRLGGFVFMWAGFFLLLRPVIVVASVIPVIGTVIGGGMALISFSLAALGTLITVIIV
;
A
#
# COMPACT_ATOMS: atom_id res chain seq x y z
N MET A 1 36.31 54.47 -3.25
CA MET A 1 35.09 55.29 -3.31
C MET A 1 34.07 54.45 -4.04
N THR A 2 33.14 53.89 -3.25
CA THR A 2 31.88 53.19 -3.59
C THR A 2 32.00 51.96 -4.52
N ASP A 3 31.93 50.73 -4.01
CA ASP A 3 30.75 50.01 -3.48
C ASP A 3 29.59 49.90 -4.47
N HIS A 4 29.33 48.68 -4.97
CA HIS A 4 28.06 48.02 -4.70
C HIS A 4 28.10 46.51 -5.00
N ASP A 5 27.84 45.75 -3.94
CA ASP A 5 27.41 44.35 -3.90
C ASP A 5 26.18 44.07 -4.77
N SER A 6 26.12 42.87 -5.36
CA SER A 6 24.98 41.98 -5.15
C SER A 6 25.35 40.54 -5.55
N SER A 7 25.51 39.72 -4.51
CA SER A 7 25.53 38.27 -4.54
C SER A 7 24.25 37.71 -5.16
N ASN A 8 24.38 36.80 -6.11
CA ASN A 8 23.33 35.84 -6.42
C ASN A 8 23.91 34.43 -6.24
N SER A 9 23.58 33.83 -5.10
CA SER A 9 23.88 32.44 -4.77
C SER A 9 22.95 31.54 -5.57
N GLU A 10 23.51 30.82 -6.52
CA GLU A 10 22.84 29.71 -7.20
C GLU A 10 22.71 28.53 -6.21
N GLU A 11 21.49 28.29 -5.74
CA GLU A 11 21.12 27.02 -5.11
C GLU A 11 20.92 25.95 -6.19
N PRO A 12 21.53 24.75 -6.09
CA PRO A 12 21.20 23.65 -6.95
C PRO A 12 19.86 23.03 -6.51
N SER A 13 18.84 23.19 -7.35
CA SER A 13 17.57 22.48 -7.25
C SER A 13 17.82 20.97 -7.31
N PHE A 14 17.58 20.28 -6.19
CA PHE A 14 17.57 18.83 -6.11
C PHE A 14 16.33 18.31 -6.84
N ASP A 15 16.56 17.76 -8.03
CA ASP A 15 15.56 17.16 -8.91
C ASP A 15 15.22 15.75 -8.39
N THR A 16 14.20 15.64 -7.53
CA THR A 16 13.65 14.34 -7.10
C THR A 16 12.65 13.84 -8.14
N ASN A 17 13.17 13.32 -9.26
CA ASN A 17 12.44 12.38 -10.11
C ASN A 17 12.41 11.02 -9.40
N GLU A 18 11.44 10.86 -8.50
CA GLU A 18 10.99 9.56 -8.03
C GLU A 18 9.64 9.27 -8.71
N ASP A 19 9.68 8.32 -9.63
CA ASP A 19 8.59 7.83 -10.46
C ASP A 19 7.38 7.39 -9.62
N MET A 20 6.51 8.35 -9.32
CA MET A 20 5.11 8.07 -9.02
C MET A 20 4.49 7.60 -10.32
N TYR A 21 4.33 6.28 -10.47
CA TYR A 21 3.52 5.68 -11.53
C TYR A 21 2.11 6.27 -11.46
N SER A 22 1.89 7.38 -12.16
CA SER A 22 0.57 7.83 -12.52
C SER A 22 0.06 6.79 -13.52
N GLU A 23 -0.89 5.99 -13.08
CA GLU A 23 -1.75 5.24 -13.98
C GLU A 23 -2.47 6.27 -14.85
N SER A 24 -1.90 6.58 -16.01
CA SER A 24 -2.59 7.20 -17.12
C SER A 24 -3.56 6.18 -17.71
N GLN A 25 -4.63 5.88 -16.97
CA GLN A 25 -5.80 5.27 -17.59
C GLN A 25 -6.56 6.35 -18.33
N CYS A 26 -6.77 6.14 -19.63
CA CYS A 26 -7.67 6.94 -20.45
C CYS A 26 -9.02 7.06 -19.71
N TYR A 27 -9.34 8.28 -19.30
CA TYR A 27 -10.59 8.60 -18.62
C TYR A 27 -11.72 8.66 -19.66
N ASP A 28 -12.54 7.61 -19.71
CA ASP A 28 -13.89 7.74 -20.26
C ASP A 28 -14.81 8.37 -19.20
N GLY A 29 -15.45 9.47 -19.58
CA GLY A 29 -16.19 10.39 -18.72
C GLY A 29 -17.52 9.89 -18.14
N ASP A 30 -17.84 8.60 -18.20
CA ASP A 30 -19.18 8.07 -17.91
C ASP A 30 -19.42 7.75 -16.43
N GLY A 31 -19.24 8.73 -15.54
CA GLY A 31 -19.64 8.60 -14.14
C GLY A 31 -21.10 8.94 -13.94
N GLN A 32 -21.94 7.97 -13.56
CA GLN A 32 -23.33 8.25 -13.16
C GLN A 32 -23.37 8.66 -11.68
N GLU A 33 -24.02 9.78 -11.39
CA GLU A 33 -24.12 10.35 -10.05
C GLU A 33 -25.54 10.19 -9.48
N TYR A 34 -25.62 9.76 -8.22
CA TYR A 34 -26.86 9.65 -7.47
C TYR A 34 -26.66 10.25 -6.07
N SER A 35 -27.44 11.25 -5.71
CA SER A 35 -27.36 11.90 -4.40
C SER A 35 -28.57 11.56 -3.52
N VAL A 36 -28.30 11.33 -2.24
CA VAL A 36 -29.31 11.21 -1.19
C VAL A 36 -29.15 12.40 -0.26
N ILE A 37 -30.20 13.21 -0.18
CA ILE A 37 -30.24 14.37 0.71
C ILE A 37 -31.07 14.00 1.94
N LYS A 38 -30.50 14.22 3.13
CA LYS A 38 -31.21 14.09 4.40
C LYS A 38 -31.12 15.41 5.15
N GLU A 39 -32.26 15.98 5.47
CA GLU A 39 -32.34 17.14 6.35
C GLU A 39 -32.17 16.69 7.80
N ARG A 40 -31.34 17.42 8.57
CA ARG A 40 -31.15 17.14 10.00
C ARG A 40 -31.77 18.24 10.84
N THR A 41 -32.69 17.87 11.72
CA THR A 41 -33.20 18.79 12.75
C THR A 41 -32.14 19.05 13.82
N TRP A 42 -32.27 20.15 14.57
CA TRP A 42 -31.32 20.47 15.65
C TRP A 42 -31.17 19.33 16.69
N SER A 43 -32.27 18.67 17.07
CA SER A 43 -32.24 17.53 17.99
C SER A 43 -31.53 16.30 17.41
N GLN A 44 -31.63 16.06 16.10
CA GLN A 44 -30.87 15.01 15.40
C GLN A 44 -29.37 15.33 15.35
N ARG A 45 -28.98 16.62 15.22
CA ARG A 45 -27.57 17.04 15.34
C ARG A 45 -27.01 16.79 16.74
N VAL A 46 -27.77 17.10 17.78
CA VAL A 46 -27.38 16.83 19.18
C VAL A 46 -27.23 15.33 19.42
N LYS A 47 -28.22 14.51 19.02
CA LYS A 47 -28.12 13.04 19.16
C LYS A 47 -26.94 12.43 18.40
N ALA A 48 -26.67 12.89 17.17
CA ALA A 48 -25.52 12.45 16.41
C ALA A 48 -24.19 12.82 17.11
N SER A 49 -24.09 14.02 17.68
CA SER A 49 -22.89 14.44 18.42
C SER A 49 -22.62 13.60 19.68
N ILE A 50 -23.65 12.99 20.29
CA ILE A 50 -23.47 12.05 21.40
C ILE A 50 -22.87 10.71 20.90
N SER A 51 -23.26 10.24 19.71
CA SER A 51 -22.62 9.08 19.07
C SER A 51 -21.15 9.35 18.73
N ASP A 52 -20.83 10.59 18.36
CA ASP A 52 -19.45 11.02 18.08
C ASP A 52 -18.56 10.95 19.33
N LEU A 53 -19.11 11.05 20.55
CA LEU A 53 -18.35 10.85 21.78
C LEU A 53 -17.76 9.44 21.84
N GLY A 54 -18.60 8.43 21.64
CA GLY A 54 -18.17 7.02 21.68
C GLY A 54 -17.16 6.70 20.58
N PHE A 55 -17.40 7.22 19.37
CA PHE A 55 -16.45 7.05 18.26
C PHE A 55 -15.14 7.82 18.50
N GLY A 56 -15.21 9.01 19.11
CA GLY A 56 -14.03 9.79 19.50
C GLY A 56 -13.15 9.07 20.51
N VAL A 57 -13.74 8.47 21.56
CA VAL A 57 -13.01 7.61 22.51
C VAL A 57 -12.34 6.45 21.78
N PHE A 58 -13.07 5.76 20.90
CA PHE A 58 -12.53 4.67 20.10
C PHE A 58 -11.31 5.12 19.26
N LEU A 59 -11.41 6.25 18.55
CA LEU A 59 -10.30 6.78 17.74
C LEU A 59 -9.07 7.10 18.58
N ILE A 60 -9.24 7.68 19.78
CA ILE A 60 -8.13 7.96 20.69
C ILE A 60 -7.48 6.65 21.16
N SER A 61 -8.27 5.67 21.60
CA SER A 61 -7.74 4.37 22.02
C SER A 61 -7.01 3.64 20.87
N PHE A 62 -7.57 3.70 19.67
CA PHE A 62 -6.95 3.13 18.47
C PHE A 62 -5.65 3.85 18.09
N ALA A 63 -5.61 5.18 18.18
CA ALA A 63 -4.41 5.97 17.95
C ALA A 63 -3.30 5.62 18.96
N LEU A 64 -3.63 5.51 20.24
CA LEU A 64 -2.67 5.08 21.29
C LEU A 64 -2.12 3.69 20.99
N PHE A 65 -2.98 2.74 20.60
CA PHE A 65 -2.54 1.38 20.22
C PHE A 65 -1.57 1.41 19.03
N ILE A 66 -1.90 2.14 17.96
CA ILE A 66 -1.01 2.27 16.78
C ILE A 66 0.33 2.89 17.19
N LEU A 67 0.32 3.99 17.95
CA LEU A 67 1.53 4.68 18.36
C LEU A 67 2.43 3.79 19.23
N TYR A 68 1.85 3.11 20.21
CA TYR A 68 2.55 2.16 21.07
C TYR A 68 3.17 1.00 20.27
N ALA A 69 2.37 0.35 19.43
CA ALA A 69 2.84 -0.76 18.60
C ALA A 69 3.93 -0.32 17.62
N ASN A 70 3.81 0.89 17.06
CA ASN A 70 4.79 1.46 16.15
C ASN A 70 6.13 1.74 16.85
N GLU A 71 6.11 2.35 18.04
CA GLU A 71 7.34 2.66 18.76
C GLU A 71 8.09 1.39 19.15
N HIS A 72 7.37 0.38 19.65
CA HIS A 72 7.96 -0.92 19.97
C HIS A 72 8.58 -1.59 18.73
N ARG A 73 7.85 -1.63 17.60
CA ARG A 73 8.37 -2.13 16.32
C ARG A 73 9.61 -1.37 15.87
N SER A 74 9.58 -0.03 15.95
CA SER A 74 10.66 0.86 15.51
C SER A 74 11.94 0.62 16.31
N ASP A 75 11.83 0.59 17.64
CA ASP A 75 12.95 0.33 18.56
C ASP A 75 13.52 -1.08 18.36
N HIS A 76 12.67 -2.10 18.28
CA HIS A 76 13.11 -3.47 18.04
C HIS A 76 13.86 -3.57 16.71
N ARG A 77 13.28 -3.02 15.64
CA ARG A 77 13.90 -3.01 14.31
C ARG A 77 15.24 -2.28 14.32
N GLU A 78 15.32 -1.12 14.98
CA GLU A 78 16.54 -0.32 15.11
C GLU A 78 17.65 -1.10 15.83
N LYS A 79 17.32 -1.79 16.93
CA LYS A 79 18.26 -2.67 17.66
C LYS A 79 18.73 -3.83 16.80
N VAL A 80 17.83 -4.48 16.04
CA VAL A 80 18.19 -5.54 15.10
C VAL A 80 19.14 -5.04 14.02
N LEU A 81 18.87 -3.88 13.43
CA LEU A 81 19.71 -3.30 12.37
C LEU A 81 21.10 -2.94 12.89
N LYS A 82 21.21 -2.29 14.05
CA LYS A 82 22.50 -1.97 14.68
C LYS A 82 23.33 -3.20 15.05
N GLN A 83 22.67 -4.27 15.53
CA GLN A 83 23.35 -5.54 15.78
C GLN A 83 23.82 -6.19 14.48
N GLY A 84 22.96 -6.17 13.46
CA GLY A 84 23.26 -6.72 12.15
C GLY A 84 24.41 -6.01 11.46
N GLU A 85 24.45 -4.68 11.50
CA GLU A 85 25.50 -3.87 10.86
C GLU A 85 26.90 -4.18 11.42
N LYS A 86 26.98 -4.42 12.74
CA LYS A 86 28.20 -4.83 13.43
C LYS A 86 28.58 -6.28 13.19
N ALA A 87 27.60 -7.18 13.08
CA ALA A 87 27.82 -8.62 12.95
C ALA A 87 28.04 -9.07 11.50
N ALA A 88 27.49 -8.34 10.52
CA ALA A 88 27.51 -8.72 9.12
C ALA A 88 28.92 -8.59 8.54
N ILE A 89 29.39 -9.69 7.95
CA ILE A 89 30.65 -9.75 7.18
C ILE A 89 30.35 -9.83 5.69
N SER A 90 31.10 -9.11 4.87
CA SER A 90 30.97 -9.20 3.41
C SER A 90 31.71 -10.42 2.88
N ILE A 91 31.04 -11.24 2.07
CA ILE A 91 31.60 -12.44 1.45
C ILE A 91 31.37 -12.43 -0.07
N ALA A 92 32.20 -13.18 -0.81
CA ALA A 92 31.95 -13.46 -2.22
C ALA A 92 30.78 -14.47 -2.36
N SER A 93 30.01 -14.36 -3.44
CA SER A 93 28.85 -15.22 -3.69
C SER A 93 29.17 -16.49 -4.48
N ASP A 94 30.35 -16.56 -5.10
CA ASP A 94 30.79 -17.63 -6.00
C ASP A 94 31.31 -18.87 -5.25
N GLN A 95 31.99 -18.67 -4.12
CA GLN A 95 32.58 -19.74 -3.32
C GLN A 95 31.99 -19.82 -1.91
N ARG A 96 31.68 -21.05 -1.49
CA ARG A 96 31.15 -21.35 -0.17
C ARG A 96 32.29 -21.57 0.81
N ASP A 97 32.41 -20.66 1.78
CA ASP A 97 33.23 -20.88 2.97
C ASP A 97 32.35 -21.39 4.12
N TRP A 98 32.57 -22.64 4.53
CA TRP A 98 31.86 -23.27 5.64
C TRP A 98 32.16 -22.61 6.99
N ASN A 99 33.26 -21.86 7.12
CA ASN A 99 33.55 -21.08 8.32
C ASN A 99 32.58 -19.92 8.52
N ASN A 100 31.78 -19.58 7.51
CA ASN A 100 30.74 -18.56 7.59
C ASN A 100 29.36 -19.13 7.94
N ASN A 101 29.23 -20.45 8.10
CA ASN A 101 27.99 -21.05 8.56
C ASN A 101 27.53 -20.44 9.89
N GLN A 102 26.24 -20.16 10.02
CA GLN A 102 25.60 -19.44 11.12
C GLN A 102 25.99 -17.96 11.28
N LYS A 103 26.91 -17.42 10.49
CA LYS A 103 27.24 -16.00 10.52
C LYS A 103 26.24 -15.19 9.70
N LEU A 104 26.03 -13.95 10.13
CA LEU A 104 25.33 -12.96 9.31
C LEU A 104 26.28 -12.51 8.21
N VAL A 105 25.86 -12.63 6.96
CA VAL A 105 26.69 -12.29 5.81
C VAL A 105 25.99 -11.28 4.93
N HIS A 106 26.80 -10.41 4.32
CA HIS A 106 26.44 -9.55 3.22
C HIS A 106 27.09 -10.10 1.95
N THR A 107 26.33 -10.22 0.87
CA THR A 107 26.89 -10.62 -0.43
C THR A 107 25.98 -10.16 -1.57
N TYR A 108 26.49 -10.18 -2.79
CA TYR A 108 25.75 -9.83 -3.99
C TYR A 108 26.05 -10.82 -5.12
N GLY A 109 25.09 -11.01 -6.01
CA GLY A 109 25.19 -12.00 -7.06
C GLY A 109 23.90 -12.14 -7.85
N LEU A 110 23.95 -12.95 -8.90
CA LEU A 110 22.79 -13.25 -9.71
C LEU A 110 21.90 -14.28 -8.98
N ALA A 111 20.72 -13.86 -8.53
CA ALA A 111 19.65 -14.77 -8.13
C ALA A 111 19.01 -15.33 -9.41
N THR A 112 19.10 -16.63 -9.62
CA THR A 112 18.72 -17.29 -10.87
C THR A 112 18.05 -18.64 -10.63
N THR A 113 17.41 -19.15 -11.67
CA THR A 113 16.83 -20.49 -11.71
C THR A 113 16.86 -21.02 -13.13
N LYS A 114 16.78 -22.34 -13.28
CA LYS A 114 16.52 -23.01 -14.56
C LYS A 114 15.10 -23.56 -14.64
N ASP A 115 14.31 -23.36 -13.59
CA ASP A 115 12.94 -23.84 -13.52
C ASP A 115 12.10 -23.14 -14.59
N THR A 116 11.29 -23.93 -15.28
CA THR A 116 10.25 -23.42 -16.16
C THR A 116 8.95 -23.39 -15.38
N LEU A 117 8.50 -22.20 -15.00
CA LEU A 117 7.23 -22.01 -14.32
C LEU A 117 6.08 -22.18 -15.32
N VAL A 118 5.01 -22.82 -14.87
CA VAL A 118 3.85 -23.14 -15.71
C VAL A 118 2.58 -22.63 -15.06
N ASP A 119 1.82 -21.82 -15.80
CA ASP A 119 0.40 -21.61 -15.54
C ASP A 119 -0.38 -22.70 -16.30
N PRO A 120 -0.93 -23.71 -15.62
CA PRO A 120 -1.60 -24.83 -16.29
C PRO A 120 -2.96 -24.46 -16.87
N GLU A 121 -3.61 -23.40 -16.37
CA GLU A 121 -4.94 -22.98 -16.86
C GLU A 121 -4.81 -22.36 -18.25
N PHE A 122 -3.77 -21.55 -18.48
CA PHE A 122 -3.54 -20.86 -19.76
C PHE A 122 -2.44 -21.51 -20.61
N GLY A 123 -1.74 -22.51 -20.08
CA GLY A 123 -0.60 -23.16 -20.75
C GLY A 123 0.61 -22.24 -20.92
N ILE A 124 0.73 -21.17 -20.12
CA ILE A 124 1.85 -20.23 -20.20
C ILE A 124 3.06 -20.81 -19.50
N LYS A 125 4.21 -20.74 -20.16
CA LYS A 125 5.49 -21.24 -19.66
C LYS A 125 6.55 -20.15 -19.74
N ALA A 126 7.29 -19.96 -18.67
CA ALA A 126 8.38 -19.01 -18.63
C ALA A 126 9.45 -19.44 -17.61
N VAL A 127 10.72 -19.21 -17.94
CA VAL A 127 11.82 -19.37 -16.99
C VAL A 127 11.93 -18.10 -16.16
N GLY A 128 11.86 -18.22 -14.84
CA GLY A 128 11.97 -17.07 -13.94
C GLY A 128 11.71 -17.44 -12.49
N ILE A 129 11.92 -16.46 -11.61
CA ILE A 129 11.80 -16.61 -10.16
C ILE A 129 10.32 -16.72 -9.74
N HIS A 130 9.47 -15.85 -10.29
CA HIS A 130 8.02 -15.83 -10.06
C HIS A 130 7.27 -15.62 -11.37
N LEU A 131 6.19 -16.36 -11.59
CA LEU A 131 5.24 -16.17 -12.68
C LEU A 131 3.90 -15.75 -12.09
N LYS A 132 3.43 -14.54 -12.40
CA LYS A 132 2.16 -14.00 -11.95
C LYS A 132 1.16 -13.94 -13.11
N ARG A 133 0.07 -14.68 -12.99
CA ARG A 133 -1.16 -14.44 -13.76
C ARG A 133 -1.97 -13.37 -13.05
N ARG A 134 -2.11 -12.21 -13.68
CA ARG A 134 -2.88 -11.07 -13.20
C ARG A 134 -4.23 -11.04 -13.90
N VAL A 135 -5.32 -11.10 -13.13
CA VAL A 135 -6.69 -11.03 -13.65
C VAL A 135 -7.34 -9.74 -13.21
N GLN A 136 -7.85 -8.96 -14.16
CA GLN A 136 -8.69 -7.81 -13.90
C GLN A 136 -10.09 -8.07 -14.46
N VAL A 137 -11.11 -7.67 -13.72
CA VAL A 137 -12.52 -7.82 -14.10
C VAL A 137 -13.11 -6.44 -14.33
N TYR A 138 -13.79 -6.24 -15.45
CA TYR A 138 -14.52 -5.02 -15.73
C TYR A 138 -15.81 -5.00 -14.94
N GLN A 139 -15.96 -4.03 -14.06
CA GLN A 139 -17.02 -4.02 -13.05
C GLN A 139 -17.34 -2.61 -12.56
N TRP A 140 -18.50 -2.44 -11.92
CA TRP A 140 -18.87 -1.20 -11.27
C TRP A 140 -18.09 -1.00 -9.97
N LYS A 141 -17.67 0.25 -9.74
CA LYS A 141 -17.14 0.76 -8.48
C LYS A 141 -18.04 1.89 -7.97
N GLU A 142 -18.68 1.66 -6.83
CA GLU A 142 -19.34 2.72 -6.07
C GLU A 142 -18.31 3.50 -5.26
N SER A 143 -18.36 4.83 -5.38
CA SER A 143 -17.63 5.76 -4.51
C SER A 143 -18.64 6.59 -3.75
N ARG A 144 -18.45 6.74 -2.43
CA ARG A 144 -19.34 7.50 -1.56
C ARG A 144 -18.63 8.74 -1.04
N ARG A 145 -19.28 9.90 -1.17
CA ARG A 145 -18.86 11.16 -0.56
C ARG A 145 -20.01 11.69 0.28
N THR A 146 -19.74 12.00 1.55
CA THR A 146 -20.71 12.65 2.42
C THR A 146 -20.16 13.99 2.85
N TYR A 147 -20.97 15.04 2.73
CA TYR A 147 -20.64 16.38 3.21
C TYR A 147 -21.88 17.05 3.81
N MET A 148 -21.64 18.07 4.63
CA MET A 148 -22.68 18.85 5.29
C MET A 148 -22.85 20.18 4.56
N GLN A 149 -24.09 20.52 4.19
CA GLN A 149 -24.45 21.81 3.62
C GLN A 149 -25.25 22.62 4.64
N LYS A 150 -24.74 23.79 5.02
CA LYS A 150 -25.47 24.76 5.86
C LYS A 150 -26.37 25.62 4.98
N LEU A 151 -27.62 25.77 5.38
CA LEU A 151 -28.58 26.67 4.75
C LEU A 151 -28.65 28.01 5.50
N SER A 152 -29.16 29.02 4.80
CA SER A 152 -29.30 30.39 5.31
C SER A 152 -30.22 30.50 6.54
N ASP A 153 -31.11 29.53 6.74
CA ASP A 153 -32.04 29.44 7.87
C ASP A 153 -31.45 28.72 9.11
N GLY A 154 -30.15 28.34 9.06
CA GLY A 154 -29.46 27.65 10.15
C GLY A 154 -29.67 26.13 10.18
N THR A 155 -30.44 25.56 9.24
CA THR A 155 -30.56 24.11 9.06
C THR A 155 -29.35 23.53 8.33
N GLU A 156 -29.08 22.25 8.57
CA GLU A 156 -28.00 21.51 7.89
C GLU A 156 -28.58 20.33 7.13
N LYS A 157 -28.18 20.19 5.86
CA LYS A 157 -28.45 19.01 5.04
C LYS A 157 -27.21 18.15 4.98
N GLU A 158 -27.36 16.87 5.30
CA GLU A 158 -26.36 15.86 5.00
C GLU A 158 -26.61 15.38 3.56
N VAL A 159 -25.65 15.66 2.68
CA VAL A 159 -25.69 15.20 1.30
C VAL A 159 -24.72 14.03 1.18
N THR A 160 -25.25 12.86 0.85
CA THR A 160 -24.42 11.71 0.47
C THR A 160 -24.53 11.48 -1.02
N THR A 161 -23.45 11.73 -1.73
CA THR A 161 -23.30 11.44 -3.15
C THR A 161 -22.68 10.07 -3.34
N TYR A 162 -23.31 9.26 -4.19
CA TYR A 162 -22.81 8.00 -4.69
C TYR A 162 -22.46 8.17 -6.17
N THR A 163 -21.23 7.84 -6.54
CA THR A 163 -20.76 7.86 -7.92
C THR A 163 -20.44 6.44 -8.35
N TYR A 164 -20.97 6.03 -9.50
CA TYR A 164 -20.74 4.72 -10.08
C TYR A 164 -19.92 4.86 -11.34
N ARG A 165 -18.80 4.13 -11.39
CA ARG A 165 -17.90 4.11 -12.56
C ARG A 165 -17.56 2.67 -12.90
N LYS A 166 -17.45 2.38 -14.19
CA LYS A 166 -16.93 1.10 -14.65
C LYS A 166 -15.41 1.14 -14.58
N VAL A 167 -14.79 0.10 -14.04
CA VAL A 167 -13.33 0.02 -13.84
C VAL A 167 -12.85 -1.40 -14.08
N TRP A 168 -11.60 -1.52 -14.52
CA TRP A 168 -10.85 -2.77 -14.44
C TRP A 168 -10.29 -2.94 -13.03
N SER A 169 -10.62 -4.03 -12.33
CA SER A 169 -10.11 -4.27 -10.97
C SER A 169 -9.74 -5.73 -10.73
N GLU A 170 -8.61 -5.96 -10.06
CA GLU A 170 -8.18 -7.30 -9.63
C GLU A 170 -9.02 -7.86 -8.48
N ARG A 171 -9.63 -6.97 -7.70
CA ARG A 171 -10.52 -7.36 -6.60
C ARG A 171 -11.96 -7.33 -7.09
N LEU A 172 -12.63 -8.48 -7.02
CA LEU A 172 -14.07 -8.55 -7.23
C LEU A 172 -14.79 -7.79 -6.11
N ARG A 173 -15.66 -6.85 -6.50
CA ARG A 173 -16.43 -6.01 -5.59
C ARG A 173 -17.85 -6.54 -5.49
N ASP A 174 -18.23 -6.87 -4.26
CA ASP A 174 -19.60 -7.23 -3.93
C ASP A 174 -20.53 -6.03 -4.18
N SER A 175 -21.36 -6.13 -5.22
CA SER A 175 -22.35 -5.10 -5.55
C SER A 175 -23.63 -5.21 -4.71
N THR A 176 -23.82 -6.27 -3.91
CA THR A 176 -25.01 -6.41 -3.06
C THR A 176 -25.07 -5.31 -2.00
N VAL A 177 -23.91 -4.75 -1.61
CA VAL A 177 -23.81 -3.62 -0.68
C VAL A 177 -23.96 -2.25 -1.36
N PHE A 178 -24.02 -2.18 -2.70
CA PHE A 178 -24.21 -0.91 -3.40
C PHE A 178 -25.56 -0.29 -3.07
N LYS A 179 -25.58 1.04 -3.03
CA LYS A 179 -26.77 1.82 -2.73
C LYS A 179 -27.81 1.69 -3.84
N GLN A 180 -27.39 1.66 -5.10
CA GLN A 180 -28.26 1.44 -6.26
C GLN A 180 -28.13 0.02 -6.79
N LYS A 181 -29.24 -0.73 -6.77
CA LYS A 181 -29.27 -2.17 -7.11
C LYS A 181 -29.24 -2.48 -8.61
N GLN A 182 -29.33 -1.45 -9.45
CA GLN A 182 -29.20 -1.58 -10.90
C GLN A 182 -27.73 -1.79 -11.34
N TYR A 183 -26.76 -1.33 -10.55
CA TYR A 183 -25.34 -1.56 -10.81
C TYR A 183 -24.93 -2.88 -10.18
N ARG A 184 -24.87 -3.93 -10.98
CA ARG A 184 -24.54 -5.29 -10.52
C ARG A 184 -23.20 -5.72 -11.10
N ASN A 185 -22.40 -6.35 -10.26
CA ASN A 185 -21.17 -7.02 -10.63
C ASN A 185 -21.40 -8.53 -10.61
N PRO A 186 -20.53 -9.33 -11.25
CA PRO A 186 -20.55 -10.78 -11.13
C PRO A 186 -20.34 -11.21 -9.67
N GLU A 187 -20.99 -12.31 -9.27
CA GLU A 187 -20.80 -12.91 -7.94
C GLU A 187 -19.52 -13.76 -7.87
N SER A 188 -19.08 -14.27 -9.02
CA SER A 188 -17.86 -15.07 -9.16
C SER A 188 -17.22 -14.86 -10.52
N VAL A 189 -15.99 -15.33 -10.67
CA VAL A 189 -15.18 -15.22 -11.90
C VAL A 189 -14.49 -16.55 -12.15
N ALA A 190 -14.26 -16.87 -13.42
CA ALA A 190 -13.64 -18.14 -13.81
C ALA A 190 -12.17 -18.24 -13.36
N PHE A 191 -11.47 -17.10 -13.29
CA PHE A 191 -10.05 -17.05 -12.98
C PHE A 191 -9.74 -16.00 -11.90
N LYS A 192 -8.73 -16.28 -11.06
CA LYS A 192 -8.23 -15.37 -10.01
C LYS A 192 -6.75 -15.11 -10.19
N THR A 193 -6.25 -13.94 -9.81
CA THR A 193 -4.80 -13.68 -9.81
C THR A 193 -4.05 -14.74 -9.00
N THR A 194 -3.01 -15.33 -9.59
CA THR A 194 -2.21 -16.43 -9.02
C THR A 194 -0.73 -16.18 -9.27
N ILE A 195 0.12 -16.60 -8.34
CA ILE A 195 1.59 -16.54 -8.45
C ILE A 195 2.14 -17.97 -8.32
N TYR A 196 2.97 -18.37 -9.29
CA TYR A 196 3.77 -19.59 -9.29
C TYR A 196 5.22 -19.21 -9.01
N ASN A 197 5.92 -20.01 -8.20
CA ASN A 197 7.28 -19.69 -7.75
C ASN A 197 8.24 -20.80 -8.18
N ALA A 198 9.49 -20.44 -8.44
CA ALA A 198 10.56 -21.43 -8.67
C ALA A 198 10.88 -22.18 -7.37
N GLU A 199 11.24 -23.45 -7.51
CA GLU A 199 11.62 -24.32 -6.40
C GLU A 199 13.15 -24.37 -6.27
N ASN A 200 13.85 -24.45 -7.40
CA ASN A 200 15.30 -24.60 -7.48
C ASN A 200 15.93 -23.27 -7.90
N MET A 201 16.19 -22.41 -6.91
CA MET A 201 16.85 -21.13 -7.12
C MET A 201 18.29 -21.15 -6.60
N ARG A 202 19.17 -20.46 -7.31
CA ARG A 202 20.61 -20.38 -7.05
C ARG A 202 21.05 -18.93 -6.91
N PHE A 203 22.06 -18.72 -6.08
CA PHE A 203 22.71 -17.44 -5.88
C PHE A 203 24.21 -17.69 -5.79
N GLY A 204 24.89 -17.63 -6.93
CA GLY A 204 26.27 -18.10 -7.05
C GLY A 204 26.43 -19.55 -6.59
N GLY A 205 27.32 -19.79 -5.62
CA GLY A 205 27.56 -21.09 -5.01
C GLY A 205 26.51 -21.57 -4.00
N PHE A 206 25.47 -20.76 -3.75
CA PHE A 206 24.44 -21.00 -2.73
C PHE A 206 23.07 -21.33 -3.33
N GLU A 207 22.25 -22.01 -2.54
CA GLU A 207 20.81 -22.08 -2.74
C GLU A 207 20.15 -20.75 -2.36
N PHE A 208 19.17 -20.33 -3.15
CA PHE A 208 18.46 -19.09 -2.90
C PHE A 208 17.07 -19.40 -2.33
N PRO A 209 16.82 -19.10 -1.04
CA PRO A 209 15.60 -19.50 -0.38
C PRO A 209 14.38 -18.73 -0.88
N TYR A 210 13.22 -19.40 -0.86
CA TYR A 210 11.94 -18.80 -1.21
C TYR A 210 11.68 -17.49 -0.44
N GLU A 211 11.98 -17.42 0.85
CA GLU A 211 11.73 -16.22 1.66
C GLU A 211 12.49 -14.97 1.17
N LEU A 212 13.71 -15.11 0.64
CA LEU A 212 14.41 -14.00 0.00
C LEU A 212 13.82 -13.70 -1.38
N SER A 213 13.49 -14.74 -2.15
CA SER A 213 12.87 -14.55 -3.47
C SER A 213 11.56 -13.76 -3.42
N ARG A 214 10.78 -13.86 -2.35
CA ARG A 214 9.53 -13.09 -2.18
C ARG A 214 9.75 -11.58 -2.13
N MET A 215 10.96 -11.13 -1.76
CA MET A 215 11.34 -9.72 -1.78
C MET A 215 11.68 -9.23 -3.20
N MET A 216 11.85 -10.14 -4.16
CA MET A 216 12.04 -9.82 -5.58
C MET A 216 10.68 -9.55 -6.24
N SER A 217 10.32 -8.28 -6.35
CA SER A 217 9.00 -7.83 -6.82
C SER A 217 9.02 -7.03 -8.14
N ARG A 218 10.14 -7.00 -8.88
CA ARG A 218 10.23 -6.39 -10.22
C ARG A 218 9.62 -7.31 -11.28
N TYR A 219 8.31 -7.23 -11.43
CA TYR A 219 7.56 -7.95 -12.46
C TYR A 219 7.66 -7.26 -13.82
N VAL A 220 7.99 -8.02 -14.86
CA VAL A 220 7.98 -7.60 -16.27
C VAL A 220 6.88 -8.35 -17.01
N GLY A 221 6.11 -7.66 -17.84
CA GLY A 221 5.06 -8.29 -18.65
C GLY A 221 5.65 -9.24 -19.69
N ILE A 222 5.07 -10.44 -19.80
CA ILE A 222 5.43 -11.42 -20.83
C ILE A 222 4.26 -11.63 -21.77
N LYS A 223 4.56 -11.91 -23.04
CA LYS A 223 3.53 -12.23 -24.03
C LYS A 223 2.96 -13.61 -23.75
N ALA A 224 1.63 -13.70 -23.65
CA ALA A 224 0.93 -14.96 -23.69
C ALA A 224 1.01 -15.59 -25.09
N ASP A 225 1.67 -16.74 -25.19
CA ASP A 225 1.84 -17.49 -26.44
C ASP A 225 1.29 -18.90 -26.32
N SER A 226 -0.03 -18.99 -26.10
CA SER A 226 -0.77 -20.24 -26.04
C SER A 226 -2.13 -20.04 -26.71
N ASP A 227 -2.61 -21.08 -27.39
CA ASP A 227 -3.94 -21.12 -27.99
C ASP A 227 -4.89 -22.04 -27.21
N LEU A 228 -4.46 -22.56 -26.06
CA LEU A 228 -5.14 -23.61 -25.30
C LEU A 228 -6.59 -23.27 -24.94
N LEU A 229 -6.87 -21.99 -24.64
CA LEU A 229 -8.20 -21.51 -24.29
C LEU A 229 -8.85 -20.64 -25.37
N VAL A 230 -8.14 -20.31 -26.46
CA VAL A 230 -8.63 -19.36 -27.47
C VAL A 230 -9.88 -19.92 -28.14
N GLY A 231 -10.92 -19.10 -28.26
CA GLY A 231 -12.22 -19.48 -28.79
C GLY A 231 -13.31 -19.55 -27.73
N GLU A 232 -14.40 -20.26 -28.03
CA GLU A 232 -15.57 -20.31 -27.17
C GLU A 232 -15.34 -21.22 -25.94
N GLN A 233 -15.58 -20.68 -24.75
CA GLN A 233 -15.49 -21.40 -23.48
C GLN A 233 -16.78 -21.24 -22.68
N VAL A 234 -17.00 -22.10 -21.68
CA VAL A 234 -18.21 -22.06 -20.82
C VAL A 234 -18.38 -20.71 -20.09
N TYR A 235 -17.30 -19.98 -19.88
CA TYR A 235 -17.26 -18.70 -19.19
C TYR A 235 -17.12 -17.49 -20.14
N GLY A 236 -17.24 -17.70 -21.45
CA GLY A 236 -17.20 -16.65 -22.48
C GLY A 236 -16.14 -16.90 -23.55
N HIS A 237 -16.20 -16.08 -24.61
CA HIS A 237 -15.26 -16.12 -25.71
C HIS A 237 -13.89 -15.58 -25.28
N VAL A 238 -12.82 -16.34 -25.55
CA VAL A 238 -11.45 -15.96 -25.21
C VAL A 238 -10.70 -15.53 -26.47
N THR A 239 -10.20 -14.30 -26.49
CA THR A 239 -9.38 -13.76 -27.58
C THR A 239 -8.00 -13.35 -27.05
N LYS A 240 -6.99 -13.36 -27.93
CA LYS A 240 -5.68 -12.79 -27.59
C LYS A 240 -5.81 -11.25 -27.59
N ASP A 241 -5.33 -10.61 -26.53
CA ASP A 241 -5.31 -9.14 -26.40
C ASP A 241 -3.94 -8.68 -25.90
N LYS A 242 -3.24 -7.87 -26.72
CA LYS A 242 -1.90 -7.33 -26.44
C LYS A 242 -0.88 -8.41 -26.01
N GLN A 243 -0.66 -8.53 -24.70
CA GLN A 243 0.30 -9.45 -24.07
C GLN A 243 -0.38 -10.60 -23.31
N GLY A 244 -1.70 -10.73 -23.42
CA GLY A 244 -2.50 -11.67 -22.63
C GLY A 244 -3.77 -12.11 -23.36
N TYR A 245 -4.85 -12.26 -22.60
CA TYR A 245 -6.15 -12.66 -23.10
C TYR A 245 -7.25 -11.71 -22.63
N TYR A 246 -8.23 -11.54 -23.49
CA TYR A 246 -9.52 -10.97 -23.16
C TYR A 246 -10.56 -12.09 -23.10
N ILE A 247 -11.44 -12.03 -22.11
CA ILE A 247 -12.56 -12.97 -21.95
C ILE A 247 -13.83 -12.13 -21.95
N GLY A 248 -14.58 -12.23 -23.04
CA GLY A 248 -15.75 -11.40 -23.32
C GLY A 248 -15.94 -11.23 -24.82
N SER A 249 -16.97 -10.49 -25.22
CA SER A 249 -17.36 -10.37 -26.63
C SER A 249 -16.48 -9.40 -27.43
N ASP A 250 -16.10 -8.26 -26.85
CA ASP A 250 -15.36 -7.20 -27.55
C ASP A 250 -14.43 -6.46 -26.57
N PRO A 251 -13.10 -6.52 -26.77
CA PRO A 251 -12.13 -5.83 -25.90
C PRO A 251 -12.21 -4.30 -25.96
N ASP A 252 -12.70 -3.72 -27.07
CA ASP A 252 -12.84 -2.28 -27.27
C ASP A 252 -14.17 -1.75 -26.71
N ALA A 253 -15.16 -2.64 -26.51
CA ALA A 253 -16.46 -2.34 -25.90
C ALA A 253 -16.78 -3.29 -24.73
N PRO A 254 -16.06 -3.18 -23.59
CA PRO A 254 -16.13 -4.17 -22.53
C PRO A 254 -17.46 -4.17 -21.77
N ASN A 255 -17.94 -5.37 -21.44
CA ASN A 255 -19.14 -5.60 -20.64
C ASN A 255 -18.81 -5.94 -19.20
N ILE A 256 -19.76 -5.68 -18.29
CA ILE A 256 -19.58 -6.01 -16.88
C ILE A 256 -19.42 -7.52 -16.73
N GLY A 257 -18.30 -7.93 -16.13
CA GLY A 257 -17.90 -9.31 -15.96
C GLY A 257 -16.83 -9.80 -16.92
N ASP A 258 -16.54 -9.03 -17.97
CA ASP A 258 -15.44 -9.33 -18.87
C ASP A 258 -14.10 -9.28 -18.12
N MET A 259 -13.14 -10.11 -18.55
CA MET A 259 -11.86 -10.26 -17.87
C MET A 259 -10.70 -9.94 -18.80
N LYS A 260 -9.67 -9.32 -18.23
CA LYS A 260 -8.33 -9.17 -18.82
C LYS A 260 -7.35 -10.01 -18.02
N VAL A 261 -6.68 -10.93 -18.70
CA VAL A 261 -5.70 -11.84 -18.11
C VAL A 261 -4.34 -11.52 -18.71
N THR A 262 -3.40 -11.10 -17.87
CA THR A 262 -2.04 -10.74 -18.29
C THR A 262 -1.01 -11.51 -17.46
N PHE A 263 0.17 -11.72 -18.02
CA PHE A 263 1.22 -12.53 -17.40
C PHE A 263 2.45 -11.69 -17.16
N HIS A 264 3.05 -11.86 -15.99
CA HIS A 264 4.26 -11.14 -15.62
C HIS A 264 5.25 -12.11 -14.98
N ILE A 265 6.53 -11.90 -15.26
CA ILE A 265 7.62 -12.71 -14.71
C ILE A 265 8.54 -11.84 -13.86
N VAL A 266 9.11 -12.40 -12.80
CA VAL A 266 10.31 -11.88 -12.15
C VAL A 266 11.50 -12.64 -12.72
N GLU A 267 12.30 -11.95 -13.53
CA GLU A 267 13.47 -12.54 -14.18
C GLU A 267 14.63 -12.73 -13.18
N PRO A 268 15.57 -13.64 -13.48
CA PRO A 268 16.86 -13.67 -12.79
C PRO A 268 17.52 -12.30 -12.78
N ALA A 269 17.98 -11.85 -11.61
CA ALA A 269 18.51 -10.51 -11.44
C ALA A 269 19.67 -10.48 -10.44
N VAL A 270 20.59 -9.54 -10.65
CA VAL A 270 21.62 -9.26 -9.66
C VAL A 270 20.97 -8.58 -8.46
N VAL A 271 21.16 -9.15 -7.28
CA VAL A 271 20.68 -8.61 -6.00
C VAL A 271 21.79 -8.68 -4.95
N SER A 272 21.75 -7.74 -4.00
CA SER A 272 22.49 -7.82 -2.75
C SER A 272 21.58 -8.32 -1.64
N ILE A 273 22.13 -9.16 -0.77
CA ILE A 273 21.42 -9.70 0.40
C ILE A 273 22.22 -9.47 1.67
N VAL A 274 21.49 -9.35 2.78
CA VAL A 274 22.02 -9.53 4.14
C VAL A 274 21.18 -10.62 4.80
N ALA A 275 21.79 -11.76 5.09
CA ALA A 275 21.10 -12.94 5.64
C ALA A 275 22.07 -13.83 6.42
N GLN A 276 21.56 -14.73 7.26
CA GLN A 276 22.39 -15.73 7.90
C GLN A 276 22.73 -16.82 6.87
N GLN A 277 24.03 -17.10 6.67
CA GLN A 277 24.44 -18.28 5.91
C GLN A 277 24.11 -19.53 6.72
N ILE A 278 23.44 -20.48 6.10
CA ILE A 278 23.09 -21.77 6.69
C ILE A 278 23.37 -22.86 5.67
N GLU A 279 24.27 -23.78 6.02
CA GLU A 279 24.66 -24.90 5.17
C GLU A 279 25.00 -24.47 3.74
N ASP A 280 24.08 -24.70 2.81
CA ASP A 280 24.19 -24.39 1.40
C ASP A 280 23.43 -23.17 0.92
N GLY A 281 22.67 -22.51 1.78
CA GLY A 281 21.85 -21.37 1.44
C GLY A 281 21.81 -20.28 2.51
N PHE A 282 20.65 -19.64 2.62
CA PHE A 282 20.44 -18.50 3.50
C PHE A 282 19.13 -18.63 4.28
N ARG A 283 19.07 -17.95 5.42
CA ARG A 283 17.83 -17.74 6.17
C ARG A 283 17.84 -16.39 6.88
N ALA A 284 16.70 -16.00 7.42
CA ALA A 284 16.64 -14.84 8.30
C ALA A 284 17.53 -15.08 9.54
N TRP A 285 18.31 -14.08 9.90
CA TRP A 285 19.13 -14.09 11.10
C TRP A 285 18.27 -13.73 12.31
N ASN A 286 18.07 -14.68 13.21
CA ASN A 286 17.19 -14.51 14.36
C ASN A 286 17.94 -13.83 15.51
N THR A 287 17.39 -12.72 16.00
CA THR A 287 17.86 -12.02 17.20
C THR A 287 16.77 -12.03 18.27
N LYS A 288 17.12 -11.58 19.49
CA LYS A 288 16.14 -11.40 20.57
C LYS A 288 15.02 -10.41 20.21
N ASN A 289 15.30 -9.43 19.33
CA ASN A 289 14.36 -8.37 18.95
C ASN A 289 13.65 -8.65 17.62
N GLY A 290 13.88 -9.81 17.02
CA GLY A 290 13.25 -10.23 15.76
C GLY A 290 14.24 -10.67 14.67
N PRO A 291 13.71 -11.18 13.54
CA PRO A 291 14.51 -11.66 12.42
C PRO A 291 15.09 -10.51 11.57
N LEU A 292 16.25 -10.74 10.98
CA LEU A 292 16.89 -9.89 9.99
C LEU A 292 17.14 -10.64 8.69
N SER A 293 16.52 -10.18 7.62
CA SER A 293 16.93 -10.44 6.25
C SER A 293 16.68 -9.18 5.44
N LEU A 294 17.59 -8.85 4.54
CA LEU A 294 17.48 -7.71 3.62
C LEU A 294 17.78 -8.20 2.21
N LEU A 295 17.07 -7.65 1.23
CA LEU A 295 17.34 -7.84 -0.19
C LEU A 295 17.15 -6.52 -0.91
N GLN A 296 18.09 -6.19 -1.80
CA GLN A 296 18.00 -5.04 -2.68
C GLN A 296 18.47 -5.41 -4.09
N TYR A 297 17.82 -4.85 -5.11
CA TYR A 297 18.25 -5.04 -6.50
C TYR A 297 19.54 -4.29 -6.81
N GLY A 298 20.37 -4.91 -7.65
CA GLY A 298 21.67 -4.40 -8.06
C GLY A 298 22.78 -4.74 -7.04
N VAL A 299 23.99 -4.30 -7.36
CA VAL A 299 25.15 -4.40 -6.47
C VAL A 299 25.08 -3.26 -5.47
N LYS A 300 24.92 -3.61 -4.20
CA LYS A 300 24.94 -2.75 -3.02
C LYS A 300 25.97 -3.25 -2.04
N THR A 301 26.63 -2.31 -1.38
CA THR A 301 27.52 -2.54 -0.25
C THR A 301 26.71 -2.84 1.01
N LYS A 302 27.39 -3.43 2.01
CA LYS A 302 26.81 -3.68 3.34
C LYS A 302 26.21 -2.39 3.92
N ASP A 303 26.98 -1.31 3.88
CA ASP A 303 26.61 -0.04 4.51
C ASP A 303 25.40 0.60 3.80
N GLU A 304 25.37 0.63 2.47
CA GLU A 304 24.18 1.10 1.71
C GLU A 304 22.91 0.33 2.06
N MET A 305 23.02 -0.99 2.26
CA MET A 305 21.87 -1.83 2.60
C MET A 305 21.30 -1.51 3.98
N PHE A 306 22.18 -1.37 4.98
CA PHE A 306 21.76 -1.00 6.34
C PHE A 306 21.29 0.45 6.42
N GLU A 307 21.95 1.37 5.74
CA GLU A 307 21.55 2.78 5.71
C GLU A 307 20.13 2.93 5.13
N LYS A 308 19.84 2.26 4.00
CA LYS A 308 18.48 2.23 3.46
C LYS A 308 17.49 1.60 4.44
N ALA A 309 17.84 0.51 5.11
CA ALA A 309 16.96 -0.13 6.08
C ALA A 309 16.66 0.77 7.30
N HIS A 310 17.65 1.56 7.76
CA HIS A 310 17.45 2.58 8.79
C HIS A 310 16.51 3.69 8.31
N ARG A 311 16.75 4.22 7.09
CA ARG A 311 15.87 5.25 6.51
C ARG A 311 14.43 4.77 6.37
N GLU A 312 14.21 3.55 5.90
CA GLU A 312 12.88 2.94 5.80
C GLU A 312 12.22 2.77 7.17
N ASN A 313 12.97 2.34 8.18
CA ASN A 313 12.46 2.22 9.55
C ASN A 313 12.05 3.60 10.10
N THR A 314 12.93 4.60 9.99
CA THR A 314 12.66 5.98 10.41
C THR A 314 11.45 6.56 9.70
N PHE A 315 11.37 6.43 8.36
CA PHE A 315 10.24 6.93 7.58
C PHE A 315 8.92 6.27 8.01
N ALA A 316 8.88 4.94 8.14
CA ALA A 316 7.69 4.22 8.60
C ALA A 316 7.27 4.67 10.00
N THR A 317 8.23 4.90 10.90
CA THR A 317 7.98 5.39 12.25
C THR A 317 7.34 6.78 12.24
N TRP A 318 7.89 7.72 11.45
CA TRP A 318 7.32 9.07 11.32
C TRP A 318 5.95 9.06 10.64
N ALA A 319 5.76 8.27 9.59
CA ALA A 319 4.47 8.15 8.90
C ALA A 319 3.37 7.62 9.83
N LEU A 320 3.68 6.59 10.63
CA LEU A 320 2.74 6.03 11.61
C LEU A 320 2.51 6.97 12.81
N ARG A 321 3.53 7.73 13.24
CA ARG A 321 3.37 8.78 14.25
C ARG A 321 2.41 9.88 13.76
N LEU A 322 2.57 10.34 12.52
CA LEU A 322 1.67 11.31 11.91
C LEU A 322 0.24 10.75 11.78
N GLY A 323 0.09 9.51 11.31
CA GLY A 323 -1.22 8.86 11.22
C GLY A 323 -1.91 8.71 12.57
N GLY A 324 -1.17 8.25 13.59
CA GLY A 324 -1.66 8.14 14.97
C GLY A 324 -2.06 9.50 15.55
N PHE A 325 -1.23 10.53 15.35
CA PHE A 325 -1.54 11.91 15.73
C PHE A 325 -2.84 12.40 15.09
N VAL A 326 -3.03 12.18 13.77
CA VAL A 326 -4.24 12.58 13.06
C VAL A 326 -5.48 11.86 13.60
N PHE A 327 -5.40 10.56 13.88
CA PHE A 327 -6.51 9.83 14.50
C PHE A 327 -6.83 10.34 15.91
N MET A 328 -5.80 10.64 16.71
CA MET A 328 -5.97 11.19 18.06
C MET A 328 -6.59 12.59 18.02
N TRP A 329 -6.13 13.45 17.11
CA TRP A 329 -6.69 14.78 16.89
C TRP A 329 -8.15 14.71 16.45
N ALA A 330 -8.48 13.85 15.48
CA ALA A 330 -9.86 13.61 15.08
C ALA A 330 -10.72 13.10 16.25
N GLY A 331 -10.18 12.20 17.07
CA GLY A 331 -10.85 11.69 18.25
C GLY A 331 -11.17 12.77 19.29
N PHE A 332 -10.19 13.61 19.67
CA PHE A 332 -10.42 14.74 20.58
C PHE A 332 -11.36 15.78 19.98
N PHE A 333 -11.28 16.04 18.68
CA PHE A 333 -12.20 16.95 18.00
C PHE A 333 -13.65 16.44 18.07
N LEU A 334 -13.87 15.13 17.88
CA LEU A 334 -15.20 14.51 18.03
C LEU A 334 -15.69 14.58 19.48
N LEU A 335 -14.82 14.40 20.48
CA LEU A 335 -15.19 14.54 21.90
C LEU A 335 -15.70 15.95 22.24
N LEU A 336 -15.13 16.98 21.62
CA LEU A 336 -15.50 18.38 21.85
C LEU A 336 -16.71 18.83 21.01
N ARG A 337 -17.09 18.07 19.97
CA ARG A 337 -18.15 18.42 19.02
C ARG A 337 -19.52 18.74 19.66
N PRO A 338 -20.00 18.04 20.71
CA PRO A 338 -21.28 18.38 21.35
C PRO A 338 -21.34 19.84 21.84
N VAL A 339 -20.20 20.38 22.32
CA VAL A 339 -20.10 21.78 22.77
C VAL A 339 -20.30 22.74 21.58
N ILE A 340 -19.74 22.41 20.41
CA ILE A 340 -19.92 23.20 19.17
C ILE A 340 -21.39 23.21 18.75
N VAL A 341 -22.04 22.05 18.77
CA VAL A 341 -23.44 21.92 18.32
C VAL A 341 -24.39 22.71 19.22
N VAL A 342 -24.18 22.67 20.54
CA VAL A 342 -24.98 23.45 21.49
C VAL A 342 -24.73 24.96 21.31
N ALA A 343 -23.48 25.39 21.12
CA ALA A 343 -23.13 26.79 20.93
C ALA A 343 -23.60 27.38 19.57
N SER A 344 -23.85 26.54 18.57
CA SER A 344 -24.26 26.96 17.22
C SER A 344 -25.63 27.62 17.12
N VAL A 345 -26.39 27.70 18.22
CA VAL A 345 -27.64 28.46 18.32
C VAL A 345 -27.42 29.97 18.12
N ILE A 346 -26.20 30.48 18.35
CA ILE A 346 -25.83 31.88 18.13
C ILE A 346 -24.80 31.97 16.98
N PRO A 347 -25.15 32.52 15.79
CA PRO A 347 -24.36 32.43 14.56
C PRO A 347 -22.90 32.93 14.64
N VAL A 348 -22.64 34.02 15.38
CA VAL A 348 -21.31 34.65 15.51
C VAL A 348 -20.39 33.87 16.46
N ILE A 349 -20.97 33.14 17.41
CA ILE A 349 -20.23 32.39 18.43
C ILE A 349 -19.70 31.07 17.86
N GLY A 350 -20.44 30.44 16.94
CA GLY A 350 -20.10 29.10 16.41
C GLY A 350 -18.77 29.00 15.64
N THR A 351 -18.34 30.03 14.91
CA THR A 351 -17.09 30.01 14.13
C THR A 351 -15.84 30.18 15.01
N VAL A 352 -15.87 31.12 15.95
CA VAL A 352 -14.79 31.36 16.92
C VAL A 352 -14.61 30.15 17.85
N ILE A 353 -15.73 29.59 18.32
CA ILE A 353 -15.74 28.41 19.18
C ILE A 353 -15.26 27.15 18.44
N GLY A 354 -15.62 26.99 17.16
CA GLY A 354 -15.12 25.89 16.31
C GLY A 354 -13.61 25.95 16.09
N GLY A 355 -13.06 27.14 15.78
CA GLY A 355 -11.62 27.34 15.62
C GLY A 355 -10.84 27.11 16.92
N GLY A 356 -11.35 27.63 18.05
CA GLY A 356 -10.75 27.41 19.37
C GLY A 356 -10.72 25.93 19.77
N MET A 357 -11.79 25.18 19.50
CA MET A 357 -11.81 23.74 19.78
C MET A 357 -10.90 22.92 18.86
N ALA A 358 -10.71 23.34 17.61
CA ALA A 358 -9.71 22.73 16.73
C ALA A 358 -8.29 22.88 17.31
N LEU A 359 -7.95 24.05 17.86
CA LEU A 359 -6.66 24.30 18.53
C LEU A 359 -6.50 23.51 19.83
N ILE A 360 -7.56 23.41 20.65
CA ILE A 360 -7.54 22.63 21.88
C ILE A 360 -7.36 21.15 21.58
N SER A 361 -8.15 20.59 20.65
CA SER A 361 -8.03 19.19 20.23
C SER A 361 -6.67 18.88 19.62
N PHE A 362 -6.11 19.79 18.83
CA PHE A 362 -4.75 19.67 18.30
C PHE A 362 -3.72 19.63 19.44
N SER A 363 -3.81 20.56 20.39
CA SER A 363 -2.90 20.61 21.55
C SER A 363 -2.97 19.34 22.39
N LEU A 364 -4.18 18.84 22.67
CA LEU A 364 -4.37 17.59 23.40
C LEU A 364 -3.80 16.39 22.65
N ALA A 365 -4.00 16.32 21.33
CA ALA A 365 -3.43 15.25 20.50
C ALA A 365 -1.89 15.33 20.43
N ALA A 366 -1.33 16.54 20.35
CA ALA A 366 0.11 16.76 20.32
C ALA A 366 0.75 16.31 21.65
N LEU A 367 0.16 16.71 22.78
CA LEU A 367 0.57 16.28 24.11
C LEU A 367 0.45 14.77 24.28
N GLY A 368 -0.69 14.17 23.91
CA GLY A 368 -0.92 12.73 24.02
C GLY A 368 0.04 11.91 23.14
N THR A 369 0.30 12.36 21.92
CA THR A 369 1.27 11.74 21.01
C THR A 369 2.68 11.84 21.59
N LEU A 370 3.09 13.02 22.06
CA LEU A 370 4.40 13.25 22.64
C LEU A 370 4.62 12.38 23.88
N ILE A 371 3.65 12.32 24.79
CA ILE A 371 3.70 11.47 25.98
C ILE A 371 3.87 10.00 25.58
N THR A 372 3.12 9.52 24.60
CA THR A 372 3.21 8.13 24.14
C THR A 372 4.59 7.81 23.57
N VAL A 373 5.14 8.73 22.76
CA VAL A 373 6.47 8.57 22.13
C VAL A 373 7.62 8.69 23.16
N ILE A 374 7.44 9.41 24.27
CA ILE A 374 8.45 9.53 25.32
C ILE A 374 8.44 8.32 26.27
N ILE A 375 7.26 7.77 26.55
CA ILE A 375 7.10 6.67 27.51
C ILE A 375 7.60 5.34 26.95
N VAL A 376 7.41 5.11 25.65
CA VAL A 376 7.80 3.88 24.95
C VAL A 376 9.21 4.04 24.39
#